data_AF-A0A7S0XIX5-F1
#
_entry.id   AF-A0A7S0XIX5-F1
#
_cell.length_a   1.000
_cell.length_b   1.000
_cell.length_c   1.000
_cell.angle_alpha   90.00
_cell.angle_beta   90.00
_cell.angle_gamma   90.00
#
_symmetry.space_group_name_H-M   'P 1'
#
loop_
_entity.id
_entity.type
_entity.pdbx_description
1 polymer ?
#
loop_
_entity_poly.entity_id
_entity_poly.type
_entity_poly.pdbx_seq_one_letter_code
_entity_poly.pdbx_strand_id
1 'polypeptide(L)'
;SNNNNAVEQQQQQQQHSQHQEQKEHPHELKAIGAGVLSSIGELEHAFGASARYVAWDASQAAVTAYPVTTYQPQFFVGESLQQMTAQLDAFCSTHIKQRTRVHYNAQLRTIVTT
;
A
#
# COMPACT_ATOMS: atom_id res chain seq x y z
N SER A 1 33.09 36.00 -24.55
CA SER A 1 32.39 35.37 -23.41
C SER A 1 30.90 35.31 -23.69
N ASN A 2 30.34 34.14 -24.02
CA ASN A 2 28.92 33.84 -23.76
C ASN A 2 28.44 32.43 -24.15
N ASN A 3 29.25 31.56 -24.77
CA ASN A 3 28.75 30.25 -25.22
C ASN A 3 28.81 29.11 -24.18
N ASN A 4 29.40 29.31 -23.00
CA ASN A 4 29.57 28.22 -22.04
C ASN A 4 28.39 28.05 -21.07
N ASN A 5 27.61 29.12 -20.82
CA ASN A 5 26.51 29.07 -19.85
C ASN A 5 25.24 28.39 -20.37
N ALA A 6 25.03 28.36 -21.70
CA ALA A 6 23.84 27.75 -22.29
C ALA A 6 23.89 26.21 -22.24
N VAL A 7 25.10 25.64 -22.39
CA VAL A 7 25.31 24.18 -22.36
C VAL A 7 25.16 23.63 -20.96
N GLU A 8 25.68 24.33 -19.94
CA GLU A 8 25.51 23.94 -18.53
C GLU A 8 24.05 24.05 -18.06
N GLN A 9 23.32 25.07 -18.50
CA GLN A 9 21.89 25.20 -18.17
C GLN A 9 21.04 24.12 -18.85
N GLN A 10 21.36 23.73 -20.08
CA GLN A 10 20.70 22.60 -20.75
C GLN A 10 21.03 21.25 -20.10
N GLN A 11 22.27 21.04 -19.65
CA GLN A 11 22.65 19.83 -18.92
C GLN A 11 21.99 19.75 -17.54
N GLN A 12 21.85 20.87 -16.83
CA GLN A 12 21.15 20.90 -15.55
C GLN A 12 19.63 20.70 -15.71
N GLN A 13 19.01 21.21 -16.77
CA GLN A 13 17.59 20.93 -17.08
C GLN A 13 17.35 19.48 -17.50
N GLN A 14 18.28 18.84 -18.21
CA GLN A 14 18.19 17.41 -18.52
C GLN A 14 18.35 16.54 -17.27
N GLN A 15 19.23 16.91 -16.33
CA GLN A 15 19.39 16.19 -15.07
C GLN A 15 18.19 16.36 -14.13
N HIS A 16 17.60 17.56 -14.05
CA HIS A 16 16.39 17.78 -13.25
C HIS A 16 15.16 17.06 -13.83
N SER A 17 15.06 16.94 -15.15
CA SER A 17 13.98 16.20 -15.82
C SER A 17 14.10 14.68 -15.64
N GLN A 18 15.30 14.15 -15.38
CA GLN A 18 15.50 12.72 -15.11
C GLN A 18 15.12 12.29 -13.67
N HIS A 19 14.91 13.23 -12.75
CA HIS A 19 14.54 12.92 -11.35
C HIS A 19 13.02 12.87 -11.10
N GLN A 20 12.17 13.09 -12.11
CA GLN A 20 10.71 13.14 -11.94
C GLN A 20 9.89 12.10 -12.71
N GLU A 21 10.53 11.15 -13.39
CA GLU A 21 9.83 9.98 -13.93
C GLU A 21 9.98 8.81 -12.95
N GLN A 22 9.21 8.85 -11.85
CA GLN A 22 8.77 7.61 -11.21
C GLN A 22 7.96 6.84 -12.26
N LYS A 23 8.64 5.99 -13.04
CA LYS A 23 8.01 5.03 -13.93
C LYS A 23 7.12 4.14 -13.08
N GLU A 24 5.82 4.42 -13.12
CA GLU A 24 4.80 3.46 -12.75
C GLU A 24 5.00 2.22 -13.63
N HIS A 25 5.72 1.23 -13.12
CA HIS A 25 5.81 -0.09 -13.72
C HIS A 25 4.46 -0.80 -13.48
N PRO A 26 3.66 -1.10 -14.52
CA PRO A 26 2.28 -1.55 -14.36
C PRO A 26 2.11 -2.94 -13.70
N HIS A 27 3.19 -3.56 -13.21
CA HIS A 27 3.18 -4.87 -12.54
C HIS A 27 4.18 -4.97 -11.38
N GLU A 28 4.68 -3.85 -10.85
CA GLU A 28 5.59 -3.88 -9.71
C GLU A 28 4.82 -3.94 -8.38
N LEU A 29 5.24 -4.84 -7.49
CA LEU A 29 4.69 -4.93 -6.14
C LEU A 29 5.09 -3.68 -5.34
N LYS A 30 4.12 -3.09 -4.63
CA LYS A 30 4.34 -1.93 -3.76
C LYS A 30 3.89 -2.24 -2.35
N ALA A 31 4.71 -1.86 -1.37
CA ALA A 31 4.34 -1.95 0.04
C ALA A 31 3.44 -0.75 0.42
N ILE A 32 2.33 -1.03 1.11
CA ILE A 32 1.40 -0.01 1.62
C ILE A 32 1.20 -0.09 3.14
N GLY A 33 1.62 -1.19 3.77
CA GLY A 33 1.44 -1.41 5.20
C GLY A 33 2.43 -0.57 6.01
N ALA A 34 1.90 0.22 6.96
CA ALA A 34 2.72 1.10 7.79
C ALA A 34 3.87 0.36 8.51
N GLY A 35 3.64 -0.87 8.98
CA GLY A 35 4.68 -1.69 9.62
C GLY A 35 5.87 -1.95 8.69
N VAL A 36 5.61 -2.34 7.44
CA VAL A 36 6.65 -2.57 6.42
C VAL A 36 7.33 -1.25 6.04
N LEU A 37 6.56 -0.18 5.81
CA LEU A 37 7.10 1.12 5.40
C LEU A 37 7.94 1.80 6.48
N SER A 38 7.66 1.51 7.76
CA SER A 38 8.38 2.08 8.90
C SER A 38 9.65 1.32 9.29
N SER A 39 9.86 0.12 8.74
CA SER A 39 10.97 -0.77 9.09
C SER A 39 11.76 -1.16 7.84
N ILE A 40 12.98 -0.63 7.72
CA ILE A 40 13.87 -0.95 6.60
C ILE A 40 14.08 -2.46 6.47
N GLY A 41 14.31 -3.16 7.60
CA GLY A 41 14.51 -4.61 7.57
C GLY A 41 13.26 -5.39 7.17
N GLU A 42 12.06 -4.92 7.55
CA GLU A 42 10.81 -5.56 7.10
C GLU A 42 10.57 -5.29 5.62
N LEU A 43 10.90 -4.10 5.13
CA LEU A 43 10.82 -3.74 3.72
C LEU A 43 11.76 -4.62 2.89
N GLU A 44 13.02 -4.76 3.29
CA GLU A 44 13.98 -5.65 2.64
C GLU A 44 13.51 -7.11 2.66
N HIS A 45 13.00 -7.59 3.79
CA HIS A 45 12.43 -8.94 3.88
C HIS A 45 11.21 -9.11 2.97
N ALA A 46 10.32 -8.11 2.90
CA ALA A 46 9.10 -8.14 2.09
C ALA A 46 9.37 -8.15 0.59
N PHE A 47 10.56 -7.75 0.13
CA PHE A 47 10.99 -7.80 -1.27
C PHE A 47 12.15 -8.79 -1.51
N GLY A 48 12.52 -9.56 -0.48
CA GLY A 48 13.59 -10.56 -0.54
C GLY A 48 13.12 -11.90 -1.11
N ALA A 49 14.09 -12.77 -1.43
CA ALA A 49 13.83 -14.09 -2.02
C ALA A 49 13.00 -15.04 -1.12
N SER A 50 12.99 -14.80 0.19
CA SER A 50 12.22 -15.59 1.17
C SER A 50 10.80 -15.09 1.40
N ALA A 51 10.40 -13.96 0.78
CA ALA A 51 9.07 -13.42 0.93
C ALA A 51 8.03 -14.36 0.32
N ARG A 52 6.98 -14.66 1.09
CA ARG A 52 5.83 -15.42 0.59
C ARG A 52 4.68 -14.46 0.33
N TYR A 53 4.27 -14.34 -0.92
CA TYR A 53 3.09 -13.56 -1.31
C TYR A 53 1.89 -14.47 -1.48
N VAL A 54 0.75 -14.06 -0.93
CA VAL A 54 -0.54 -14.72 -1.12
C VAL A 54 -1.56 -13.68 -1.58
N ALA A 55 -2.55 -14.11 -2.35
CA ALA A 55 -3.62 -13.22 -2.79
C ALA A 55 -4.40 -12.69 -1.57
N TRP A 56 -4.80 -11.42 -1.62
CA TRP A 56 -5.69 -10.82 -0.62
C TRP A 56 -7.01 -11.60 -0.54
N ASP A 57 -7.33 -12.03 0.67
CA ASP A 57 -8.57 -12.68 1.05
C ASP A 57 -8.87 -12.27 2.49
N ALA A 58 -9.95 -11.50 2.68
CA ALA A 58 -10.30 -10.96 4.00
C ALA A 58 -10.61 -12.06 5.04
N SER A 59 -11.14 -13.20 4.61
CA SER A 59 -11.49 -14.32 5.50
C SER A 59 -10.23 -15.04 5.98
N GLN A 60 -9.28 -15.28 5.07
CA GLN A 60 -7.99 -15.89 5.42
C GLN A 60 -7.13 -14.93 6.25
N ALA A 61 -7.08 -13.65 5.89
CA ALA A 61 -6.34 -12.64 6.64
C ALA A 61 -6.84 -12.52 8.09
N ALA A 62 -8.16 -12.61 8.32
CA ALA A 62 -8.75 -12.51 9.66
C ALA A 62 -8.32 -13.62 10.63
N VAL A 63 -7.90 -14.79 10.13
CA VAL A 63 -7.49 -15.95 10.95
C VAL A 63 -6.02 -16.31 10.82
N THR A 64 -5.27 -15.58 9.99
CA THR A 64 -3.84 -15.81 9.79
C THR A 64 -3.06 -15.40 11.04
N ALA A 65 -2.31 -16.32 11.63
CA ALA A 65 -1.40 -16.02 12.72
C ALA A 65 -0.24 -15.14 12.25
N TYR A 66 0.11 -14.13 13.03
CA TYR A 66 1.21 -13.20 12.73
C TYR A 66 2.16 -13.10 13.92
N PRO A 67 3.48 -13.28 13.73
CA PRO A 67 4.46 -13.06 14.79
C PRO A 67 4.68 -11.56 15.02
N VAL A 68 4.91 -11.17 16.28
CA VAL A 68 5.18 -9.76 16.66
C VAL A 68 6.68 -9.45 16.69
N THR A 69 7.51 -10.44 16.96
CA THR A 69 8.96 -10.27 17.21
C THR A 69 9.86 -10.69 16.06
N THR A 70 9.30 -11.26 15.00
CA THR A 70 10.04 -11.71 13.82
C THR A 70 9.40 -11.15 12.57
N TYR A 71 10.14 -11.18 11.45
CA TYR A 71 9.60 -10.79 10.16
C TYR A 71 8.36 -11.60 9.79
N GLN A 72 7.47 -10.98 9.01
CA GLN A 72 6.22 -11.62 8.64
C GLN A 72 6.49 -12.83 7.72
N PRO A 73 5.85 -13.99 7.98
CA PRO A 73 6.07 -15.19 7.20
C PRO A 73 5.34 -15.15 5.85
N GLN A 74 4.36 -14.25 5.68
CA GLN A 74 3.62 -14.04 4.45
C GLN A 74 3.08 -12.62 4.34
N PHE A 75 2.84 -12.18 3.10
CA PHE A 75 2.26 -10.88 2.77
C PHE A 75 1.04 -11.08 1.87
N PHE A 76 -0.05 -10.38 2.18
CA PHE A 76 -1.24 -10.37 1.33
C PHE A 76 -1.11 -9.31 0.23
N VAL A 77 -1.40 -9.70 -1.01
CA VAL A 77 -1.28 -8.85 -2.19
C VAL A 77 -2.66 -8.67 -2.81
N GLY A 78 -3.10 -7.42 -2.89
CA GLY A 78 -4.27 -7.02 -3.67
C GLY A 78 -3.88 -6.31 -4.95
N GLU A 79 -4.77 -6.33 -5.93
CA GLU A 79 -4.59 -5.63 -7.21
C GLU A 79 -4.83 -4.12 -7.06
N SER A 80 -5.72 -3.72 -6.13
CA SER A 80 -6.02 -2.33 -5.82
C SER A 80 -6.63 -2.15 -4.44
N LEU A 81 -6.51 -0.94 -3.87
CA LEU A 81 -7.21 -0.58 -2.63
C LEU A 81 -8.73 -0.74 -2.75
N GLN A 82 -9.30 -0.45 -3.92
CA GLN A 82 -10.72 -0.61 -4.19
C GLN A 82 -11.14 -2.09 -4.09
N GLN A 83 -10.42 -3.00 -4.74
CA GLN A 83 -10.68 -4.44 -4.68
C GLN A 83 -10.55 -4.98 -3.24
N MET A 84 -9.51 -4.57 -2.52
CA MET A 84 -9.30 -5.00 -1.13
C MET A 84 -10.40 -4.50 -0.19
N THR A 85 -10.83 -3.25 -0.36
CA THR A 85 -11.91 -2.63 0.44
C THR A 85 -13.25 -3.31 0.15
N ALA A 86 -13.57 -3.57 -1.12
CA ALA A 86 -14.81 -4.27 -1.49
C ALA A 86 -14.87 -5.69 -0.91
N GLN A 87 -13.75 -6.43 -0.92
CA GLN A 87 -13.69 -7.75 -0.27
C GLN A 87 -13.85 -7.65 1.25
N LEU A 88 -13.25 -6.64 1.89
CA LEU A 88 -13.40 -6.40 3.33
C LEU A 88 -14.86 -6.05 3.69
N ASP A 89 -15.53 -5.24 2.88
CA ASP A 89 -16.95 -4.88 3.07
C ASP A 89 -17.86 -6.12 2.94
N ALA A 90 -17.59 -6.98 1.94
CA ALA A 90 -18.31 -8.23 1.76
C ALA A 90 -18.10 -9.20 2.94
N PHE A 91 -16.86 -9.31 3.42
CA PHE A 91 -16.53 -10.08 4.62
C PHE A 91 -17.27 -9.56 5.85
N CYS A 92 -17.22 -8.25 6.10
CA CYS A 92 -17.92 -7.62 7.22
C CYS A 92 -19.44 -7.88 7.15
N SER A 93 -20.04 -7.70 5.97
CA SER A 93 -21.48 -7.92 5.76
C SER A 93 -21.92 -9.36 6.01
N THR A 94 -21.03 -10.33 5.77
CA THR A 94 -21.32 -11.76 5.89
C THR A 94 -21.03 -12.31 7.29
N HIS A 95 -19.93 -11.87 7.91
CA HIS A 95 -19.39 -12.50 9.12
C HIS A 95 -19.61 -11.68 10.39
N ILE A 96 -19.88 -10.38 10.29
CA ILE A 96 -20.09 -9.51 11.46
C ILE A 96 -21.59 -9.31 11.65
N LYS A 97 -22.13 -9.90 12.72
CA LYS A 97 -23.52 -9.66 13.11
C LYS A 97 -23.67 -8.23 13.62
N GLN A 98 -24.24 -7.35 12.80
CA GLN A 98 -24.59 -5.99 13.20
C GLN A 98 -26.08 -5.92 13.55
N ARG A 99 -26.40 -5.36 14.72
CA ARG A 99 -27.80 -5.09 15.12
C ARG A 99 -28.38 -3.87 14.42
N THR A 100 -27.53 -2.92 14.06
CA THR A 100 -27.85 -1.65 13.39
C THR A 100 -26.77 -1.36 12.36
N ARG A 101 -27.13 -0.65 11.29
CA ARG A 101 -26.14 -0.22 10.28
C ARG A 101 -25.44 1.03 10.77
N VAL A 102 -24.12 1.03 10.67
CA VAL A 102 -23.27 2.16 11.07
C VAL A 102 -22.72 2.83 9.81
N HIS A 103 -22.80 4.16 9.73
CA HIS A 103 -22.13 4.93 8.69
C HIS A 103 -21.54 6.23 9.25
N TYR A 104 -20.44 6.66 8.66
CA TYR A 104 -19.74 7.89 9.06
C TYR A 104 -20.30 9.10 8.33
N ASN A 105 -20.66 10.14 9.07
CA ASN A 105 -21.00 11.45 8.52
C ASN A 105 -19.75 12.33 8.51
N ALA A 106 -19.17 12.54 7.33
CA ALA A 106 -17.93 13.31 7.18
C ALA A 106 -18.07 14.81 7.50
N GLN A 107 -19.24 15.40 7.24
CA GLN A 107 -19.47 16.83 7.50
C GLN A 107 -19.48 17.13 8.99
N LEU A 108 -20.12 16.26 9.78
CA LEU A 108 -20.26 16.43 11.22
C LEU A 108 -19.15 15.72 12.00
N ARG A 109 -18.34 14.88 11.34
CA ARG A 109 -17.34 14.00 11.96
C ARG A 109 -17.95 13.12 13.05
N THR A 110 -19.13 12.55 12.76
CA THR A 110 -19.89 11.72 13.69
C THR A 110 -20.19 10.35 13.11
N ILE A 111 -20.50 9.40 14.00
CA ILE A 111 -21.01 8.08 13.65
C ILE A 111 -22.52 8.08 13.79
N VAL A 112 -23.23 7.66 12.75
CA VAL A 112 -24.70 7.55 12.72
C VAL A 112 -25.09 6.08 12.65
N THR A 113 -26.08 5.70 13.45
CA THR A 113 -26.63 4.33 13.49
C THR A 113 -28.09 4.34 13.04
N THR A 114 -28.47 3.43 12.13
CA THR A 114 -29.85 3.21 11.65
C THR A 114 -30.30 1.78 11.91
#